data_AF-A0A2E4L751-F1
#
_entry.id   AF-A0A2E4L751-F1
#
_cell.length_a   1.000
_cell.length_b   1.000
_cell.length_c   1.000
_cell.angle_alpha   90.00
_cell.angle_beta   90.00
_cell.angle_gamma   90.00
#
_symmetry.space_group_name_H-M   'P 1'
#
loop_
_entity.id
_entity.type
_entity.pdbx_description
1 polymer ?
#
loop_
_entity_poly.entity_id
_entity_poly.type
_entity_poly.pdbx_seq_one_letter_code
_entity_poly.pdbx_strand_id
1 'polypeptide(L)'
;MLGFCFGANSQKSIKRGIAYGYHSKADMLQLEQGISWWYNWYHLPDEALRESFQDLEVAYVPMAWNGDFEMEGMRQFLSTNPQIEYLLGFNEPNFTDQANMTPSEAATAWSKIEAIADEFDLKIIGPAVNYCGNCVSENGITYSDPIDYLDDFFEVCVGCQVDYLAVHWYGCGGLDWYLEQFSKYGLPIWVTEIACWDQENITLDQQKSFLINAVDQMESNPLVEKYAWFTGRGDGPYISVLGSDGELTSLGEFYVKMPIHDPGFFTPIPARIEAEAYQQMLGIQLELCADGENEINVGYLEAGDYLVYNIEVPKDSVYVFDLRYAGVRLGKLDLVLDEIKVLDVSLPATGGWQSWSNSEWELELPQGEHKLKIKVLIDGFNLNWIDISFPATPLVTISSPQLMFYPNPANRLLNIEVGCSDDYLVTIFNINNQVQYQQYQHSVNQSLSISVADMPDGLYFLHLESTAGIVSSDKFLIRH
;
A
#
# COMPACT_ATOMS: atom_id res chain seq x y z
N MET A 1 16.88 11.11 -23.88
CA MET A 1 16.82 11.25 -22.42
C MET A 1 15.91 10.15 -21.93
N LEU A 2 16.48 9.13 -21.28
CA LEU A 2 15.72 8.01 -20.70
C LEU A 2 15.04 8.52 -19.44
N GLY A 3 13.72 8.73 -19.49
CA GLY A 3 12.91 8.99 -18.32
C GLY A 3 12.73 7.69 -17.56
N PHE A 4 13.43 7.54 -16.44
CA PHE A 4 13.08 6.55 -15.44
C PHE A 4 11.73 6.97 -14.85
N CYS A 5 10.71 6.12 -14.98
CA CYS A 5 9.56 6.18 -14.10
C CYS A 5 10.08 5.91 -12.68
N PHE A 6 10.12 6.95 -11.84
CA PHE A 6 10.14 6.72 -10.41
C PHE A 6 8.82 6.03 -10.07
N GLY A 7 8.89 4.74 -9.70
CA GLY A 7 7.81 4.16 -8.92
C GLY A 7 7.63 5.04 -7.69
N ALA A 8 6.39 5.38 -7.36
CA ALA A 8 6.08 5.95 -6.06
C ALA A 8 6.79 5.10 -5.02
N ASN A 9 7.64 5.72 -4.19
CA ASN A 9 8.14 5.06 -3.00
C ASN A 9 6.88 4.70 -2.21
N SER A 10 6.49 3.43 -2.21
CA SER A 10 5.38 2.94 -1.39
C SER A 10 5.79 3.17 0.05
N GLN A 11 5.32 4.26 0.63
CA GLN A 11 5.59 4.60 2.02
C GLN A 11 4.88 3.54 2.86
N LYS A 12 5.66 2.66 3.49
CA LYS A 12 5.11 1.68 4.43
C LYS A 12 4.68 2.37 5.72
N SER A 13 3.70 1.79 6.40
CA SER A 13 3.19 2.34 7.64
C SER A 13 4.16 2.15 8.80
N ILE A 14 4.45 3.22 9.53
CA ILE A 14 5.23 3.16 10.77
C ILE A 14 4.45 2.48 11.92
N LYS A 15 3.11 2.44 11.81
CA LYS A 15 2.22 1.83 12.81
C LYS A 15 2.11 0.33 12.63
N ARG A 16 2.17 -0.16 11.39
CA ARG A 16 1.88 -1.54 11.01
C ARG A 16 3.00 -2.51 11.38
N GLY A 17 2.65 -3.57 12.09
CA GLY A 17 3.57 -4.62 12.49
C GLY A 17 2.96 -6.02 12.47
N ILE A 18 3.68 -7.03 12.93
CA ILE A 18 3.17 -8.40 12.97
C ILE A 18 3.53 -9.11 14.27
N ALA A 19 2.58 -9.87 14.81
CA ALA A 19 2.76 -10.71 15.99
C ALA A 19 3.04 -12.15 15.52
N TYR A 20 4.32 -12.52 15.37
CA TYR A 20 4.72 -13.86 14.90
C TYR A 20 6.21 -14.14 15.21
N GLY A 21 6.54 -15.40 15.51
CA GLY A 21 7.87 -15.78 16.03
C GLY A 21 8.68 -16.79 15.22
N TYR A 22 8.28 -17.06 13.97
CA TYR A 22 8.93 -18.06 13.13
C TYR A 22 9.17 -17.58 11.69
N HIS A 23 9.42 -16.30 11.50
CA HIS A 23 9.72 -15.74 10.19
C HIS A 23 11.04 -16.30 9.65
N SER A 24 11.07 -16.64 8.36
CA SER A 24 12.31 -16.74 7.61
C SER A 24 12.75 -15.37 7.10
N LYS A 25 13.96 -15.29 6.55
CA LYS A 25 14.38 -14.08 5.81
C LYS A 25 13.50 -13.82 4.59
N ALA A 26 13.05 -14.87 3.90
CA ALA A 26 12.19 -14.73 2.72
C ALA A 26 10.79 -14.19 3.10
N ASP A 27 10.24 -14.62 4.24
CA ASP A 27 8.99 -14.10 4.78
C ASP A 27 9.09 -12.60 5.06
N MET A 28 10.17 -12.18 5.75
CA MET A 28 10.39 -10.77 6.08
C MET A 28 10.54 -9.89 4.84
N LEU A 29 11.19 -10.36 3.79
CA LEU A 29 11.30 -9.62 2.52
C LEU A 29 9.94 -9.38 1.84
N GLN A 30 8.94 -10.23 2.10
CA GLN A 30 7.58 -9.97 1.64
C GLN A 30 6.85 -9.00 2.55
N LEU A 31 6.98 -9.18 3.87
CA LEU A 31 6.27 -8.35 4.84
C LEU A 31 6.81 -6.92 4.91
N GLU A 32 8.12 -6.70 4.77
CA GLU A 32 8.78 -5.39 4.89
C GLU A 32 8.30 -4.35 3.87
N GLN A 33 7.59 -4.80 2.83
CA GLN A 33 6.91 -3.94 1.86
C GLN A 33 5.80 -3.10 2.50
N GLY A 34 5.21 -3.56 3.62
CA GLY A 34 4.11 -2.87 4.30
C GLY A 34 4.25 -2.73 5.82
N ILE A 35 5.05 -3.57 6.47
CA ILE A 35 5.25 -3.52 7.93
C ILE A 35 6.56 -2.81 8.31
N SER A 36 6.57 -2.18 9.49
CA SER A 36 7.74 -1.50 10.04
C SER A 36 8.27 -2.13 11.34
N TRP A 37 7.54 -3.05 11.96
CA TRP A 37 7.99 -3.71 13.19
C TRP A 37 7.38 -5.10 13.38
N TRP A 38 7.98 -5.93 14.23
CA TRP A 38 7.40 -7.19 14.70
C TRP A 38 7.82 -7.51 16.13
N TYR A 39 7.08 -8.41 16.76
CA TYR A 39 7.48 -9.06 18.00
C TYR A 39 7.04 -10.53 18.00
N ASN A 40 7.59 -11.29 18.93
CA ASN A 40 7.43 -12.75 18.99
C ASN A 40 7.23 -13.30 20.42
N TRP A 41 6.70 -12.47 21.32
CA TRP A 41 6.50 -12.80 22.74
C TRP A 41 7.79 -13.15 23.51
N TYR A 42 8.95 -12.84 22.95
CA TYR A 42 10.25 -13.17 23.52
C TYR A 42 11.18 -11.96 23.54
N HIS A 43 12.37 -12.11 24.13
CA HIS A 43 13.37 -11.04 24.18
C HIS A 43 14.40 -11.10 23.04
N LEU A 44 14.48 -12.23 22.33
CA LEU A 44 15.34 -12.39 21.16
C LEU A 44 14.50 -12.51 19.89
N PRO A 45 14.98 -11.95 18.76
CA PRO A 45 14.38 -12.19 17.46
C PRO A 45 14.27 -13.68 17.13
N ASP A 46 13.41 -13.95 16.16
CA ASP A 46 13.17 -15.26 15.58
C ASP A 46 14.50 -15.94 15.23
N GLU A 47 14.60 -17.24 15.53
CA GLU A 47 15.88 -17.95 15.45
C GLU A 47 16.56 -17.81 14.09
N ALA A 48 15.80 -17.85 12.99
CA ALA A 48 16.30 -17.70 11.63
C ALA A 48 16.81 -16.28 11.29
N LEU A 49 16.45 -15.27 12.09
CA LEU A 49 16.74 -13.86 11.84
C LEU A 49 17.78 -13.26 12.80
N ARG A 50 18.13 -13.92 13.91
CA ARG A 50 18.99 -13.35 14.97
C ARG A 50 20.30 -12.73 14.48
N GLU A 51 20.88 -13.27 13.42
CA GLU A 51 22.15 -12.77 12.85
C GLU A 51 21.97 -11.72 11.73
N SER A 52 20.74 -11.48 11.24
CA SER A 52 20.51 -10.64 10.06
C SER A 52 19.30 -9.72 10.13
N PHE A 53 18.57 -9.69 11.25
CA PHE A 53 17.38 -8.87 11.39
C PHE A 53 17.68 -7.36 11.28
N GLN A 54 18.92 -6.94 11.58
CA GLN A 54 19.41 -5.58 11.39
C GLN A 54 19.60 -5.18 9.92
N ASP A 55 19.65 -6.15 9.01
CA ASP A 55 19.70 -5.89 7.56
C ASP A 55 18.31 -5.53 6.99
N LEU A 56 17.26 -5.80 7.76
CA LEU A 56 15.88 -5.54 7.37
C LEU A 56 15.49 -4.13 7.77
N GLU A 57 14.61 -3.50 6.99
CA GLU A 57 14.02 -2.21 7.35
C GLU A 57 12.83 -2.36 8.30
N VAL A 58 12.87 -3.36 9.18
CA VAL A 58 11.77 -3.69 10.09
C VAL A 58 12.36 -3.81 11.50
N ALA A 59 11.75 -3.16 12.48
CA ALA A 59 12.23 -3.16 13.85
C ALA A 59 11.72 -4.37 14.64
N TYR A 60 12.61 -5.06 15.34
CA TYR A 60 12.20 -6.04 16.34
C TYR A 60 11.88 -5.34 17.67
N VAL A 61 10.81 -5.75 18.35
CA VAL A 61 10.46 -5.25 19.69
C VAL A 61 10.49 -6.42 20.70
N PRO A 62 11.39 -6.40 21.69
CA PRO A 62 11.45 -7.45 22.71
C PRO A 62 10.28 -7.37 23.70
N MET A 63 9.96 -8.49 24.33
CA MET A 63 8.89 -8.61 25.32
C MET A 63 9.35 -9.28 26.62
N ALA A 64 8.96 -8.70 27.75
CA ALA A 64 8.99 -9.32 29.05
C ALA A 64 7.64 -10.03 29.30
N TRP A 65 7.49 -11.26 28.83
CA TRP A 65 6.18 -11.93 28.72
C TRP A 65 5.42 -12.08 30.06
N ASN A 66 6.10 -12.37 31.17
CA ASN A 66 5.53 -12.42 32.52
C ASN A 66 6.56 -11.99 33.57
N GLY A 67 6.23 -12.09 34.87
CA GLY A 67 7.13 -11.70 35.96
C GLY A 67 8.45 -12.49 36.09
N ASP A 68 8.59 -13.61 35.37
CA ASP A 68 9.75 -14.53 35.39
C ASP A 68 10.53 -14.51 34.06
N PHE A 69 10.41 -13.44 33.27
CA PHE A 69 11.16 -13.28 32.02
C PHE A 69 12.68 -13.30 32.21
N GLU A 70 13.41 -13.66 31.14
CA GLU A 70 14.88 -13.77 31.15
C GLU A 70 15.53 -12.38 31.14
N MET A 71 15.77 -11.82 32.33
CA MET A 71 16.32 -10.48 32.48
C MET A 71 17.76 -10.34 31.97
N GLU A 72 18.61 -11.34 32.17
CA GLU A 72 20.03 -11.22 31.83
C GLU A 72 20.24 -11.35 30.31
N GLY A 73 19.52 -12.28 29.68
CA GLY A 73 19.43 -12.43 28.23
C GLY A 73 18.86 -11.17 27.58
N MET A 74 17.83 -10.56 28.17
CA MET A 74 17.30 -9.26 27.72
C MET A 74 18.39 -8.17 27.77
N ARG A 75 19.10 -8.01 28.89
CA ARG A 75 20.21 -7.05 29.01
C ARG A 75 21.32 -7.31 27.99
N GLN A 76 21.71 -8.58 27.83
CA GLN A 76 22.73 -8.97 26.87
C GLN A 76 22.31 -8.61 25.44
N PHE A 77 21.06 -8.89 25.08
CA PHE A 77 20.51 -8.53 23.77
C PHE A 77 20.55 -7.02 23.55
N LEU A 78 19.99 -6.23 24.47
CA LEU A 78 19.92 -4.78 24.36
C LEU A 78 21.31 -4.12 24.33
N SER A 79 22.30 -4.65 25.06
CA SER A 79 23.67 -4.13 25.07
C SER A 79 24.38 -4.16 23.70
N THR A 80 23.91 -5.02 22.80
CA THR A 80 24.43 -5.13 21.43
C THR A 80 23.46 -4.57 20.38
N ASN A 81 22.31 -4.05 20.80
CA ASN A 81 21.24 -3.54 19.94
C ASN A 81 20.71 -2.18 20.45
N PRO A 82 21.55 -1.12 20.45
CA PRO A 82 21.18 0.20 20.98
C PRO A 82 20.13 0.94 20.14
N GLN A 83 19.74 0.41 18.98
CA GLN A 83 18.66 0.94 18.14
C GLN A 83 17.26 0.54 18.62
N ILE A 84 17.16 -0.37 19.60
CA ILE A 84 15.87 -0.78 20.18
C ILE A 84 15.40 0.34 21.11
N GLU A 85 14.19 0.82 20.89
CA GLU A 85 13.60 1.95 21.63
C GLU A 85 12.43 1.53 22.54
N TYR A 86 11.93 0.31 22.38
CA TYR A 86 10.66 -0.15 22.94
C TYR A 86 10.82 -1.50 23.64
N LEU A 87 10.11 -1.68 24.75
CA LEU A 87 10.00 -2.93 25.49
C LEU A 87 8.53 -3.23 25.81
N LEU A 88 8.00 -4.30 25.23
CA LEU A 88 6.67 -4.81 25.58
C LEU A 88 6.71 -5.45 26.98
N GLY A 89 5.75 -5.10 27.82
CA GLY A 89 5.55 -5.67 29.15
C GLY A 89 4.79 -7.00 29.11
N PHE A 90 4.12 -7.32 30.23
CA PHE A 90 3.49 -8.63 30.43
C PHE A 90 2.35 -8.91 29.44
N ASN A 91 2.25 -10.16 28.99
CA ASN A 91 1.26 -10.63 28.00
C ASN A 91 -0.01 -11.16 28.68
N GLU A 92 -1.13 -10.47 28.51
CA GLU A 92 -2.44 -10.89 29.01
C GLU A 92 -2.39 -11.35 30.48
N PRO A 93 -1.84 -10.55 31.41
CA PRO A 93 -1.66 -11.00 32.78
C PRO A 93 -3.00 -11.29 33.48
N ASN A 94 -4.11 -10.74 32.98
CA ASN A 94 -5.44 -11.03 33.49
C ASN A 94 -5.95 -12.45 33.13
N PHE A 95 -5.30 -13.17 32.20
CA PHE A 95 -5.66 -14.53 31.80
C PHE A 95 -4.82 -15.58 32.54
N THR A 96 -5.47 -16.62 33.06
CA THR A 96 -4.77 -17.69 33.80
C THR A 96 -3.91 -18.60 32.92
N ASP A 97 -4.21 -18.64 31.63
CA ASP A 97 -3.51 -19.46 30.63
C ASP A 97 -2.36 -18.68 29.93
N GLN A 98 -2.14 -17.42 30.33
CA GLN A 98 -1.12 -16.51 29.78
C GLN A 98 -0.13 -16.11 30.89
N ALA A 99 0.24 -14.82 31.01
CA ALA A 99 1.19 -14.39 32.05
C ALA A 99 0.67 -14.66 33.47
N ASN A 100 -0.66 -14.70 33.66
CA ASN A 100 -1.33 -15.14 34.90
C ASN A 100 -0.80 -14.41 36.14
N MET A 101 -1.08 -13.12 36.23
CA MET A 101 -0.63 -12.25 37.32
C MET A 101 -1.78 -11.35 37.76
N THR A 102 -2.07 -11.27 39.05
CA THR A 102 -2.99 -10.24 39.58
C THR A 102 -2.42 -8.83 39.34
N PRO A 103 -3.24 -7.76 39.41
CA PRO A 103 -2.72 -6.40 39.31
C PRO A 103 -1.59 -6.11 40.31
N SER A 104 -1.71 -6.59 41.55
CA SER A 104 -0.66 -6.43 42.58
C SER A 104 0.63 -7.19 42.25
N GLU A 105 0.52 -8.40 41.69
CA GLU A 105 1.69 -9.19 41.26
C GLU A 105 2.38 -8.54 40.06
N ALA A 106 1.61 -8.08 39.06
CA ALA A 106 2.14 -7.36 37.90
C ALA A 106 2.84 -6.07 38.34
N ALA A 107 2.22 -5.26 39.19
CA ALA A 107 2.83 -4.03 39.69
C ALA A 107 4.12 -4.29 40.49
N THR A 108 4.14 -5.35 41.30
CA THR A 108 5.36 -5.74 42.05
C THR A 108 6.49 -6.17 41.10
N ALA A 109 6.16 -6.90 40.03
CA ALA A 109 7.15 -7.34 39.05
C ALA A 109 7.56 -6.23 38.06
N TRP A 110 6.75 -5.17 37.92
CA TRP A 110 6.97 -4.09 36.96
C TRP A 110 8.32 -3.38 37.15
N SER A 111 8.80 -3.28 38.39
CA SER A 111 10.11 -2.68 38.69
C SER A 111 11.27 -3.38 37.99
N LYS A 112 11.11 -4.66 37.59
CA LYS A 112 12.11 -5.39 36.79
C LYS A 112 12.18 -4.87 35.35
N ILE A 113 11.03 -4.51 34.76
CA ILE A 113 10.92 -3.92 33.42
C ILE A 113 11.48 -2.50 33.46
N GLU A 114 11.06 -1.69 34.44
CA GLU A 114 11.58 -0.32 34.64
C GLU A 114 13.10 -0.30 34.80
N ALA A 115 13.66 -1.22 35.59
CA ALA A 115 15.11 -1.31 35.76
C ALA A 115 15.88 -1.57 34.45
N ILE A 116 15.27 -2.28 33.48
CA ILE A 116 15.86 -2.48 32.15
C ILE A 116 15.62 -1.25 31.29
N ALA A 117 14.41 -0.68 31.31
CA ALA A 117 14.09 0.51 30.55
C ALA A 117 14.97 1.71 30.93
N ASP A 118 15.21 1.92 32.23
CA ASP A 118 16.10 2.96 32.75
C ASP A 118 17.56 2.73 32.30
N GLU A 119 18.00 1.48 32.23
CA GLU A 119 19.38 1.13 31.85
C GLU A 119 19.65 1.35 30.36
N PHE A 120 18.64 1.13 29.51
CA PHE A 120 18.76 1.16 28.04
C PHE A 120 17.96 2.30 27.37
N ASP A 121 17.38 3.23 28.14
CA ASP A 121 16.56 4.35 27.67
C ASP A 121 15.36 3.91 26.81
N LEU A 122 14.61 2.90 27.30
CA LEU A 122 13.48 2.32 26.58
C LEU A 122 12.14 2.92 27.00
N LYS A 123 11.21 2.91 26.05
CA LYS A 123 9.78 3.13 26.29
C LYS A 123 9.09 1.83 26.65
N ILE A 124 8.25 1.86 27.67
CA ILE A 124 7.54 0.67 28.17
C ILE A 124 6.10 0.67 27.67
N ILE A 125 5.69 -0.46 27.11
CA ILE A 125 4.36 -0.67 26.54
C ILE A 125 3.65 -1.77 27.34
N GLY A 126 2.47 -1.48 27.89
CA GLY A 126 1.60 -2.46 28.53
C GLY A 126 1.31 -2.19 30.00
N PRO A 127 0.91 -3.22 30.79
CA PRO A 127 0.72 -4.61 30.37
C PRO A 127 -0.29 -4.77 29.23
N ALA A 128 -0.14 -5.81 28.40
CA ALA A 128 -1.05 -6.09 27.29
C ALA A 128 -2.31 -6.79 27.82
N VAL A 129 -3.49 -6.18 27.66
CA VAL A 129 -4.75 -6.69 28.24
C VAL A 129 -5.83 -6.95 27.18
N ASN A 130 -6.81 -7.79 27.54
CA ASN A 130 -7.99 -8.09 26.72
C ASN A 130 -9.15 -8.59 27.59
N TYR A 131 -10.35 -8.70 27.03
CA TYR A 131 -11.48 -9.38 27.66
C TYR A 131 -11.20 -10.85 27.86
N CYS A 132 -11.30 -11.30 29.11
CA CYS A 132 -10.85 -12.60 29.53
C CYS A 132 -12.01 -13.56 29.85
N GLY A 133 -11.86 -14.83 29.44
CA GLY A 133 -12.78 -15.92 29.78
C GLY A 133 -12.40 -16.68 31.06
N ASN A 134 -11.11 -16.98 31.25
CA ASN A 134 -10.55 -17.67 32.42
C ASN A 134 -9.52 -16.78 33.10
N CYS A 135 -9.91 -16.12 34.19
CA CYS A 135 -9.22 -14.92 34.65
C CYS A 135 -8.70 -15.02 36.07
N VAL A 136 -7.64 -14.25 36.31
CA VAL A 136 -7.15 -14.01 37.67
C VAL A 136 -8.20 -13.25 38.48
N SER A 137 -8.13 -13.40 39.80
CA SER A 137 -9.02 -12.70 40.72
C SER A 137 -8.24 -12.19 41.92
N GLU A 138 -8.51 -10.96 42.33
CA GLU A 138 -7.88 -10.31 43.48
C GLU A 138 -8.94 -9.45 44.18
N ASN A 139 -8.87 -9.37 45.52
CA ASN A 139 -9.76 -8.53 46.34
C ASN A 139 -11.28 -8.68 46.08
N GLY A 140 -11.70 -9.85 45.59
CA GLY A 140 -13.10 -10.15 45.28
C GLY A 140 -13.56 -9.70 43.89
N ILE A 141 -12.65 -9.20 43.05
CA ILE A 141 -12.87 -8.88 41.64
C ILE A 141 -12.27 -10.02 40.80
N THR A 142 -13.00 -10.47 39.79
CA THR A 142 -12.50 -11.35 38.73
C THR A 142 -12.30 -10.49 37.49
N TYR A 143 -11.07 -10.40 36.99
CA TYR A 143 -10.69 -9.43 35.96
C TYR A 143 -10.99 -9.92 34.54
N SER A 144 -12.27 -10.14 34.26
CA SER A 144 -12.76 -10.41 32.90
C SER A 144 -12.75 -9.16 32.02
N ASP A 145 -12.91 -7.97 32.61
CA ASP A 145 -12.84 -6.68 31.92
C ASP A 145 -11.41 -6.13 32.01
N PRO A 146 -10.75 -5.79 30.87
CA PRO A 146 -9.41 -5.23 30.89
C PRO A 146 -9.33 -3.87 31.58
N ILE A 147 -10.42 -3.11 31.62
CA ILE A 147 -10.49 -1.81 32.28
C ILE A 147 -10.41 -1.97 33.80
N ASP A 148 -11.11 -2.96 34.37
CA ASP A 148 -11.02 -3.25 35.81
C ASP A 148 -9.60 -3.69 36.19
N TYR A 149 -8.92 -4.46 35.33
CA TYR A 149 -7.54 -4.89 35.58
C TYR A 149 -6.57 -3.71 35.57
N LEU A 150 -6.66 -2.84 34.56
CA LEU A 150 -5.77 -1.68 34.44
C LEU A 150 -6.05 -0.64 35.53
N ASP A 151 -7.31 -0.43 35.93
CA ASP A 151 -7.64 0.48 37.03
C ASP A 151 -6.95 0.06 38.33
N ASP A 152 -7.08 -1.22 38.70
CA ASP A 152 -6.44 -1.73 39.91
C ASP A 152 -4.92 -1.74 39.76
N PHE A 153 -4.38 -2.06 38.57
CA PHE A 153 -2.93 -2.03 38.30
C PHE A 153 -2.36 -0.62 38.49
N PHE A 154 -2.99 0.41 37.92
CA PHE A 154 -2.53 1.79 38.08
C PHE A 154 -2.78 2.34 39.49
N GLU A 155 -3.78 1.83 40.22
CA GLU A 155 -3.98 2.17 41.63
C GLU A 155 -2.82 1.66 42.50
N VAL A 156 -2.31 0.46 42.24
CA VAL A 156 -1.21 -0.12 43.02
C VAL A 156 0.18 0.28 42.53
N CYS A 157 0.37 0.45 41.21
CA CYS A 157 1.65 0.79 40.57
C CYS A 157 1.86 2.31 40.52
N VAL A 158 1.70 2.98 41.67
CA VAL A 158 1.78 4.45 41.76
C VAL A 158 3.18 4.93 41.37
N GLY A 159 3.25 5.66 40.26
CA GLY A 159 4.50 6.23 39.74
C GLY A 159 5.31 5.29 38.84
N CYS A 160 4.77 4.11 38.51
CA CYS A 160 5.36 3.24 37.52
C CYS A 160 5.39 3.92 36.14
N GLN A 161 6.48 3.75 35.41
CA GLN A 161 6.59 4.17 34.03
C GLN A 161 5.77 3.24 33.14
N VAL A 162 4.78 3.83 32.46
CA VAL A 162 4.06 3.23 31.33
C VAL A 162 3.94 4.33 30.28
N ASP A 163 4.65 4.16 29.16
CA ASP A 163 4.65 5.17 28.09
C ASP A 163 3.48 4.93 27.11
N TYR A 164 3.10 3.68 26.92
CA TYR A 164 2.02 3.25 26.02
C TYR A 164 1.19 2.13 26.66
N LEU A 165 -0.11 2.10 26.39
CA LEU A 165 -0.94 0.93 26.70
C LEU A 165 -0.74 -0.15 25.64
N ALA A 166 -0.85 -1.42 26.03
CA ALA A 166 -1.01 -2.51 25.07
C ALA A 166 -2.38 -3.17 25.25
N VAL A 167 -3.04 -3.46 24.13
CA VAL A 167 -4.32 -4.16 24.11
C VAL A 167 -4.33 -5.21 23.02
N HIS A 168 -5.05 -6.31 23.25
CA HIS A 168 -5.39 -7.27 22.21
C HIS A 168 -6.88 -7.19 21.89
N TRP A 169 -7.22 -7.53 20.65
CA TRP A 169 -8.62 -7.56 20.21
C TRP A 169 -8.87 -8.70 19.22
N TYR A 170 -9.74 -9.63 19.62
CA TYR A 170 -10.12 -10.76 18.78
C TYR A 170 -11.59 -10.71 18.32
N GLY A 171 -12.27 -9.60 18.57
CA GLY A 171 -13.64 -9.39 18.13
C GLY A 171 -13.75 -8.97 16.67
N CYS A 172 -14.72 -9.51 15.94
CA CYS A 172 -14.92 -9.23 14.51
C CYS A 172 -15.59 -7.87 14.22
N GLY A 173 -15.78 -7.01 15.23
CA GLY A 173 -16.30 -5.65 15.10
C GLY A 173 -16.23 -4.89 16.42
N GLY A 174 -16.52 -3.58 16.43
CA GLY A 174 -16.51 -2.78 17.67
C GLY A 174 -15.14 -2.31 18.15
N LEU A 175 -14.11 -2.37 17.30
CA LEU A 175 -12.75 -1.92 17.63
C LEU A 175 -12.69 -0.46 18.10
N ASP A 176 -13.36 0.47 17.41
CA ASP A 176 -13.38 1.88 17.82
C ASP A 176 -13.95 2.09 19.23
N TRP A 177 -15.06 1.40 19.53
CA TRP A 177 -15.66 1.45 20.87
C TRP A 177 -14.70 0.89 21.92
N TYR A 178 -14.02 -0.22 21.61
CA TYR A 178 -13.06 -0.84 22.51
C TYR A 178 -11.87 0.08 22.80
N LEU A 179 -11.26 0.66 21.76
CA LEU A 179 -10.12 1.58 21.90
C LEU A 179 -10.50 2.85 22.67
N GLU A 180 -11.68 3.41 22.44
CA GLU A 180 -12.16 4.62 23.12
C GLU A 180 -12.26 4.43 24.65
N GLN A 181 -12.48 3.20 25.14
CA GLN A 181 -12.56 2.94 26.58
C GLN A 181 -11.25 3.24 27.31
N PHE A 182 -10.10 3.10 26.64
CA PHE A 182 -8.77 3.32 27.20
C PHE A 182 -8.35 4.80 27.18
N SER A 183 -9.09 5.66 26.49
CA SER A 183 -8.81 7.11 26.41
C SER A 183 -8.68 7.78 27.79
N LYS A 184 -9.36 7.23 28.81
CA LYS A 184 -9.34 7.73 30.19
C LYS A 184 -7.95 7.72 30.85
N TYR A 185 -7.02 6.88 30.37
CA TYR A 185 -5.66 6.81 30.88
C TYR A 185 -4.75 7.90 30.30
N GLY A 186 -5.17 8.58 29.21
CA GLY A 186 -4.40 9.65 28.58
C GLY A 186 -3.08 9.19 27.95
N LEU A 187 -2.96 7.88 27.67
CA LEU A 187 -1.78 7.27 27.05
C LEU A 187 -2.13 6.76 25.64
N PRO A 188 -1.20 6.88 24.67
CA PRO A 188 -1.32 6.25 23.37
C PRO A 188 -1.36 4.70 23.47
N ILE A 189 -1.96 4.06 22.48
CA ILE A 189 -2.28 2.63 22.48
C ILE A 189 -1.47 1.89 21.42
N TRP A 190 -0.92 0.75 21.79
CA TRP A 190 -0.43 -0.28 20.89
C TRP A 190 -1.44 -1.43 20.86
N VAL A 191 -1.99 -1.73 19.68
CA VAL A 191 -2.85 -2.91 19.48
C VAL A 191 -1.95 -4.09 19.11
N THR A 192 -1.38 -4.77 20.10
CA THR A 192 -0.30 -5.74 19.88
C THR A 192 -0.77 -7.07 19.32
N GLU A 193 -2.07 -7.38 19.39
CA GLU A 193 -2.65 -8.52 18.67
C GLU A 193 -4.04 -8.15 18.17
N ILE A 194 -4.28 -8.37 16.87
CA ILE A 194 -5.61 -8.20 16.28
C ILE A 194 -5.89 -9.22 15.18
N ALA A 195 -7.09 -9.82 15.25
CA ALA A 195 -7.71 -10.63 14.20
C ALA A 195 -9.20 -10.83 14.52
N CYS A 196 -10.03 -11.14 13.54
CA CYS A 196 -11.41 -11.57 13.80
C CYS A 196 -11.42 -13.06 14.19
N TRP A 197 -11.91 -13.39 15.39
CA TRP A 197 -11.95 -14.77 15.92
C TRP A 197 -13.10 -15.04 16.91
N ASP A 198 -13.99 -14.07 17.19
CA ASP A 198 -15.11 -14.27 18.13
C ASP A 198 -16.40 -14.82 17.49
N GLN A 199 -16.35 -15.26 16.23
CA GLN A 199 -17.48 -15.80 15.48
C GLN A 199 -17.25 -17.24 14.99
N GLU A 200 -18.34 -18.00 14.87
CA GLU A 200 -18.30 -19.33 14.25
C GLU A 200 -18.30 -19.23 12.72
N ASN A 201 -17.56 -20.12 12.05
CA ASN A 201 -17.56 -20.29 10.58
C ASN A 201 -17.16 -19.05 9.77
N ILE A 202 -16.24 -18.23 10.28
CA ILE A 202 -15.66 -17.08 9.56
C ILE A 202 -15.10 -17.56 8.21
N THR A 203 -15.52 -16.92 7.11
CA THR A 203 -14.97 -17.15 5.77
C THR A 203 -13.74 -16.28 5.51
N LEU A 204 -12.95 -16.62 4.49
CA LEU A 204 -11.81 -15.80 4.08
C LEU A 204 -12.24 -14.35 3.74
N ASP A 205 -13.38 -14.17 3.05
CA ASP A 205 -13.85 -12.84 2.68
C ASP A 205 -14.31 -12.03 3.90
N GLN A 206 -14.89 -12.68 4.92
CA GLN A 206 -15.19 -12.03 6.19
C GLN A 206 -13.91 -11.61 6.92
N GLN A 207 -12.87 -12.46 6.91
CA GLN A 207 -11.59 -12.11 7.52
C GLN A 207 -10.89 -10.96 6.80
N LYS A 208 -10.92 -10.95 5.46
CA LYS A 208 -10.41 -9.84 4.66
C LYS A 208 -11.17 -8.56 4.93
N SER A 209 -12.51 -8.62 4.97
CA SER A 209 -13.35 -7.45 5.25
C SER A 209 -13.04 -6.87 6.62
N PHE A 210 -12.86 -7.73 7.64
CA PHE A 210 -12.41 -7.29 8.96
C PHE A 210 -11.02 -6.66 8.91
N LEU A 211 -10.04 -7.29 8.25
CA LEU A 211 -8.68 -6.76 8.14
C LEU A 211 -8.69 -5.37 7.50
N ILE A 212 -9.39 -5.20 6.39
CA ILE A 212 -9.49 -3.93 5.66
C ILE A 212 -10.01 -2.83 6.59
N ASN A 213 -11.14 -3.07 7.25
CA ASN A 213 -11.76 -2.05 8.11
C ASN A 213 -10.96 -1.81 9.40
N ALA A 214 -10.41 -2.85 10.02
CA ALA A 214 -9.61 -2.70 11.24
C ALA A 214 -8.31 -1.93 10.96
N VAL A 215 -7.62 -2.21 9.84
CA VAL A 215 -6.39 -1.49 9.47
C VAL A 215 -6.69 -0.04 9.14
N ASP A 216 -7.73 0.25 8.35
CA ASP A 216 -8.17 1.61 8.01
C ASP A 216 -8.50 2.44 9.27
N GLN A 217 -9.20 1.82 10.24
CA GLN A 217 -9.48 2.42 11.53
C GLN A 217 -8.20 2.70 12.33
N MET A 218 -7.27 1.75 12.45
CA MET A 218 -6.04 1.94 13.22
C MET A 218 -5.07 2.95 12.60
N GLU A 219 -5.02 3.03 11.26
CA GLU A 219 -4.22 4.02 10.56
C GLU A 219 -4.75 5.44 10.80
N SER A 220 -6.08 5.62 10.76
CA SER A 220 -6.75 6.91 10.94
C SER A 220 -6.96 7.33 12.40
N ASN A 221 -6.92 6.39 13.36
CA ASN A 221 -7.18 6.68 14.77
C ASN A 221 -5.94 7.30 15.47
N PRO A 222 -6.06 8.53 16.03
CA PRO A 222 -4.94 9.21 16.70
C PRO A 222 -4.56 8.61 18.06
N LEU A 223 -5.40 7.75 18.65
CA LEU A 223 -5.06 7.02 19.87
C LEU A 223 -4.12 5.85 19.60
N VAL A 224 -4.09 5.33 18.36
CA VAL A 224 -3.30 4.16 17.99
C VAL A 224 -1.93 4.59 17.48
N GLU A 225 -0.89 4.24 18.24
CA GLU A 225 0.50 4.48 17.88
C GLU A 225 1.05 3.36 16.99
N LYS A 226 0.78 2.10 17.35
CA LYS A 226 1.17 0.91 16.57
C LYS A 226 0.12 -0.18 16.67
N TYR A 227 0.12 -1.09 15.71
CA TYR A 227 -0.70 -2.28 15.73
C TYR A 227 0.00 -3.46 15.06
N ALA A 228 -0.29 -4.68 15.51
CA ALA A 228 0.29 -5.89 14.94
C ALA A 228 -0.78 -6.95 14.65
N TRP A 229 -0.82 -7.39 13.39
CA TRP A 229 -1.73 -8.46 13.00
C TRP A 229 -1.32 -9.80 13.61
N PHE A 230 -2.30 -10.54 14.12
CA PHE A 230 -2.13 -11.92 14.57
C PHE A 230 -2.67 -12.86 13.48
N THR A 231 -1.87 -13.55 12.69
CA THR A 231 -0.42 -13.78 12.81
C THR A 231 0.18 -14.13 11.44
N GLY A 232 1.50 -14.39 11.38
CA GLY A 232 2.18 -14.89 10.18
C GLY A 232 1.58 -16.21 9.70
N ARG A 233 1.70 -17.26 10.50
CA ARG A 233 1.08 -18.58 10.26
C ARG A 233 0.47 -19.11 11.56
N GLY A 234 -0.79 -19.53 11.54
CA GLY A 234 -1.47 -20.04 12.74
C GLY A 234 -2.82 -20.71 12.45
N ASP A 235 -3.36 -21.38 13.47
CA ASP A 235 -4.55 -22.24 13.38
C ASP A 235 -5.90 -21.49 13.48
N GLY A 236 -5.88 -20.16 13.47
CA GLY A 236 -7.10 -19.34 13.51
C GLY A 236 -7.84 -19.25 12.16
N PRO A 237 -9.08 -18.74 12.17
CA PRO A 237 -9.95 -18.71 10.99
C PRO A 237 -9.41 -17.79 9.90
N TYR A 238 -8.69 -18.36 8.94
CA TYR A 238 -8.10 -17.65 7.80
C TYR A 238 -7.19 -16.47 8.20
N ILE A 239 -6.59 -16.48 9.40
CA ILE A 239 -5.84 -15.34 9.95
C ILE A 239 -4.37 -15.25 9.47
N SER A 240 -3.89 -16.27 8.76
CA SER A 240 -2.47 -16.34 8.35
C SER A 240 -2.20 -15.40 7.19
N VAL A 241 -1.25 -14.47 7.36
CA VAL A 241 -0.78 -13.57 6.27
C VAL A 241 0.34 -14.19 5.43
N LEU A 242 0.99 -15.26 5.92
CA LEU A 242 2.02 -16.01 5.20
C LEU A 242 1.53 -17.42 4.82
N GLY A 243 1.87 -17.84 3.60
CA GLY A 243 1.64 -19.16 3.05
C GLY A 243 2.90 -20.03 3.13
N SER A 244 3.42 -20.51 2.00
CA SER A 244 4.75 -21.13 1.97
C SER A 244 5.85 -20.12 2.34
N ASP A 245 7.09 -20.58 2.48
CA ASP A 245 8.24 -19.73 2.77
C ASP A 245 8.38 -18.61 1.72
N GLY A 246 8.36 -17.35 2.15
CA GLY A 246 8.44 -16.18 1.28
C GLY A 246 7.21 -15.92 0.42
N GLU A 247 6.06 -16.49 0.76
CA GLU A 247 4.79 -16.27 0.04
C GLU A 247 3.75 -15.64 0.97
N LEU A 248 3.14 -14.52 0.53
CA LEU A 248 1.97 -13.96 1.19
C LEU A 248 0.74 -14.80 0.84
N THR A 249 -0.19 -14.94 1.79
CA THR A 249 -1.56 -15.35 1.46
C THR A 249 -2.29 -14.19 0.81
N SER A 250 -3.48 -14.47 0.25
CA SER A 250 -4.36 -13.40 -0.22
C SER A 250 -4.73 -12.39 0.89
N LEU A 251 -4.81 -12.81 2.17
CA LEU A 251 -4.98 -11.89 3.29
C LEU A 251 -3.72 -11.04 3.51
N GLY A 252 -2.53 -11.65 3.43
CA GLY A 252 -1.26 -10.94 3.55
C GLY A 252 -1.03 -9.91 2.47
N GLU A 253 -1.48 -10.16 1.24
CA GLU A 253 -1.45 -9.17 0.16
C GLU A 253 -2.26 -7.92 0.49
N PHE A 254 -3.47 -8.07 1.05
CA PHE A 254 -4.22 -6.91 1.56
C PHE A 254 -3.43 -6.22 2.67
N TYR A 255 -2.94 -6.97 3.65
CA TYR A 255 -2.27 -6.40 4.83
C TYR A 255 -1.10 -5.49 4.48
N VAL A 256 -0.22 -5.93 3.58
CA VAL A 256 0.97 -5.14 3.20
C VAL A 256 0.62 -3.97 2.28
N LYS A 257 -0.46 -4.07 1.49
CA LYS A 257 -0.88 -3.03 0.53
C LYS A 257 -1.88 -2.01 1.06
N MET A 258 -2.45 -2.24 2.26
CA MET A 258 -3.40 -1.29 2.85
C MET A 258 -2.82 0.14 2.86
N PRO A 259 -3.62 1.15 2.47
CA PRO A 259 -3.16 2.53 2.38
C PRO A 259 -2.67 3.06 3.72
N ILE A 260 -1.87 4.12 3.63
CA ILE A 260 -1.54 4.97 4.77
C ILE A 260 -2.31 6.28 4.62
N HIS A 261 -2.86 6.80 5.71
CA HIS A 261 -3.58 8.07 5.70
C HIS A 261 -2.69 9.23 6.17
N ASP A 262 -1.44 9.27 5.69
CA ASP A 262 -0.46 10.30 6.08
C ASP A 262 -0.90 11.69 5.57
N PRO A 263 -1.25 12.63 6.46
CA PRO A 263 -1.71 13.95 6.05
C PRO A 263 -0.62 14.81 5.40
N GLY A 264 0.66 14.41 5.50
CA GLY A 264 1.80 15.07 4.86
C GLY A 264 2.14 14.51 3.47
N PHE A 265 1.53 13.41 3.05
CA PHE A 265 1.75 12.84 1.73
C PHE A 265 0.90 13.57 0.69
N PHE A 266 1.49 13.90 -0.46
CA PHE A 266 0.82 14.47 -1.63
C PHE A 266 1.13 13.58 -2.84
N THR A 267 0.08 13.11 -3.51
CA THR A 267 0.24 12.28 -4.71
C THR A 267 0.59 13.15 -5.92
N PRO A 268 1.76 12.98 -6.56
CA PRO A 268 2.08 13.71 -7.78
C PRO A 268 1.17 13.28 -8.92
N ILE A 269 0.49 14.21 -9.56
CA ILE A 269 -0.36 13.95 -10.74
C ILE A 269 0.37 14.36 -12.04
N PRO A 270 0.11 13.75 -13.20
CA PRO A 270 -0.95 12.80 -13.49
C PRO A 270 -0.73 11.42 -12.85
N ALA A 271 -1.77 10.86 -12.25
CA ALA A 271 -1.74 9.57 -11.57
C ALA A 271 -3.15 8.96 -11.46
N ARG A 272 -3.19 7.64 -11.32
CA ARG A 272 -4.33 6.93 -10.73
C ARG A 272 -4.15 6.89 -9.21
N ILE A 273 -5.23 7.18 -8.49
CA ILE A 273 -5.32 7.21 -7.04
C ILE A 273 -6.45 6.25 -6.66
N GLU A 274 -6.13 5.20 -5.92
CA GLU A 274 -7.16 4.28 -5.38
C GLU A 274 -8.06 5.04 -4.39
N ALA A 275 -9.36 4.72 -4.37
CA ALA A 275 -10.33 5.50 -3.60
C ALA A 275 -10.12 5.37 -2.08
N GLU A 276 -9.57 4.25 -1.61
CA GLU A 276 -9.16 4.03 -0.23
C GLU A 276 -7.90 4.81 0.17
N ALA A 277 -7.14 5.36 -0.79
CA ALA A 277 -5.90 6.09 -0.54
C ALA A 277 -6.12 7.57 -0.15
N TYR A 278 -7.20 7.87 0.58
CA TYR A 278 -7.54 9.20 1.07
C TYR A 278 -6.64 9.60 2.26
N GLN A 279 -6.49 10.90 2.50
CA GLN A 279 -5.82 11.43 3.71
C GLN A 279 -6.82 11.79 4.81
N GLN A 280 -8.07 12.08 4.46
CA GLN A 280 -9.15 12.30 5.41
C GLN A 280 -10.47 11.78 4.84
N MET A 281 -11.31 11.23 5.69
CA MET A 281 -12.67 10.83 5.31
C MET A 281 -13.68 11.15 6.40
N LEU A 282 -14.95 11.07 6.03
CA LEU A 282 -16.08 11.01 6.96
C LEU A 282 -17.16 10.10 6.39
N GLY A 283 -17.64 9.17 7.21
CA GLY A 283 -18.87 8.39 6.98
C GLY A 283 -18.75 7.19 6.06
N ILE A 284 -17.58 6.96 5.48
CA ILE A 284 -17.35 5.88 4.51
C ILE A 284 -16.99 4.55 5.18
N GLN A 285 -17.08 3.47 4.43
CA GLN A 285 -16.45 2.18 4.77
C GLN A 285 -15.72 1.62 3.56
N LEU A 286 -14.75 0.74 3.83
CA LEU A 286 -14.03 0.01 2.81
C LEU A 286 -14.57 -1.41 2.68
N GLU A 287 -14.67 -1.91 1.45
CA GLU A 287 -15.13 -3.26 1.16
C GLU A 287 -14.31 -3.93 0.05
N LEU A 288 -14.45 -5.25 -0.07
CA LEU A 288 -13.85 -6.01 -1.17
C LEU A 288 -14.43 -5.55 -2.52
N CYS A 289 -13.54 -5.24 -3.46
CA CYS A 289 -13.90 -4.81 -4.79
C CYS A 289 -13.97 -5.99 -5.76
N ALA A 290 -14.98 -6.01 -6.63
CA ALA A 290 -15.15 -6.99 -7.69
C ALA A 290 -14.69 -6.51 -9.07
N ASP A 291 -14.05 -5.33 -9.15
CA ASP A 291 -13.46 -4.80 -10.39
C ASP A 291 -12.12 -5.48 -10.74
N GLY A 292 -11.48 -6.09 -9.73
CA GLY A 292 -10.23 -6.84 -9.85
C GLY A 292 -10.03 -7.82 -8.69
N GLU A 293 -8.93 -8.59 -8.72
CA GLU A 293 -8.56 -9.48 -7.61
C GLU A 293 -7.76 -8.72 -6.56
N ASN A 294 -8.09 -8.93 -5.28
CA ASN A 294 -7.45 -8.27 -4.13
C ASN A 294 -7.49 -6.74 -4.19
N GLU A 295 -8.57 -6.18 -4.73
CA GLU A 295 -8.85 -4.74 -4.73
C GLU A 295 -9.82 -4.37 -3.61
N ILE A 296 -9.76 -3.09 -3.20
CA ILE A 296 -10.65 -2.46 -2.22
C ILE A 296 -11.44 -1.39 -2.95
N ASN A 297 -12.69 -1.15 -2.52
CA ASN A 297 -13.40 0.05 -2.94
C ASN A 297 -13.97 0.79 -1.73
N VAL A 298 -14.21 2.08 -1.92
CA VAL A 298 -15.00 2.86 -0.97
C VAL A 298 -16.48 2.61 -1.23
N GLY A 299 -17.22 2.30 -0.17
CA GLY A 299 -18.66 2.10 -0.19
C GLY A 299 -19.35 2.78 0.99
N TYR A 300 -20.63 2.47 1.16
CA TYR A 300 -21.48 2.98 2.24
C TYR A 300 -21.60 4.52 2.28
N LEU A 301 -21.39 5.16 1.13
CA LEU A 301 -21.44 6.62 0.96
C LEU A 301 -22.87 7.15 1.14
N GLU A 302 -23.04 8.09 2.07
CA GLU A 302 -24.28 8.84 2.33
C GLU A 302 -24.13 10.33 1.98
N ALA A 303 -25.27 11.02 1.84
CA ALA A 303 -25.26 12.45 1.57
C ALA A 303 -24.64 13.22 2.76
N GLY A 304 -23.53 13.92 2.52
CA GLY A 304 -22.76 14.62 3.56
C GLY A 304 -21.37 14.03 3.78
N ASP A 305 -21.16 12.78 3.39
CA ASP A 305 -19.86 12.11 3.48
C ASP A 305 -18.83 12.72 2.53
N TYR A 306 -17.56 12.52 2.85
CA TYR A 306 -16.48 13.01 2.01
C TYR A 306 -15.20 12.19 2.10
N LEU A 307 -14.38 12.32 1.07
CA LEU A 307 -13.00 11.86 0.97
C LEU A 307 -12.13 13.06 0.58
N VAL A 308 -10.95 13.20 1.18
CA VAL A 308 -9.97 14.25 0.85
C VAL A 308 -8.68 13.58 0.41
N TYR A 309 -8.20 13.98 -0.77
CA TYR A 309 -6.94 13.55 -1.36
C TYR A 309 -6.01 14.77 -1.47
N ASN A 310 -4.78 14.61 -1.02
CA ASN A 310 -3.72 15.57 -1.18
C ASN A 310 -3.02 15.29 -2.52
N ILE A 311 -2.98 16.27 -3.44
CA ILE A 311 -2.38 16.12 -4.77
C ILE A 311 -1.32 17.19 -5.01
N GLU A 312 -0.24 16.80 -5.69
CA GLU A 312 0.79 17.73 -6.20
C GLU A 312 0.63 17.89 -7.71
N VAL A 313 0.23 19.09 -8.12
CA VAL A 313 -0.04 19.44 -9.52
C VAL A 313 1.21 20.06 -10.15
N PRO A 314 1.79 19.45 -11.21
CA PRO A 314 3.09 19.85 -11.72
C PRO A 314 3.07 21.15 -12.54
N LYS A 315 1.90 21.56 -13.07
CA LYS A 315 1.73 22.80 -13.84
C LYS A 315 0.26 23.19 -13.95
N ASP A 316 0.00 24.49 -14.13
CA ASP A 316 -1.31 25.00 -14.49
C ASP A 316 -1.78 24.36 -15.81
N SER A 317 -2.91 23.65 -15.81
CA SER A 317 -3.49 23.04 -17.01
C SER A 317 -4.95 22.66 -16.81
N VAL A 318 -5.64 22.40 -17.91
CA VAL A 318 -6.82 21.54 -17.91
C VAL A 318 -6.34 20.09 -17.86
N TYR A 319 -6.84 19.32 -16.90
CA TYR A 319 -6.64 17.89 -16.74
C TYR A 319 -7.94 17.14 -17.07
N VAL A 320 -7.84 15.84 -17.29
CA VAL A 320 -8.99 14.93 -17.33
C VAL A 320 -9.09 14.25 -15.97
N PHE A 321 -10.26 14.34 -15.37
CA PHE A 321 -10.65 13.64 -14.16
C PHE A 321 -11.57 12.49 -14.55
N ASP A 322 -11.07 11.25 -14.53
CA ASP A 322 -11.84 10.02 -14.72
C ASP A 322 -12.14 9.40 -13.36
N LEU A 323 -13.38 8.97 -13.16
CA LEU A 323 -13.81 8.30 -11.94
C LEU A 323 -14.33 6.91 -12.28
N ARG A 324 -13.74 5.90 -11.63
CA ARG A 324 -14.26 4.52 -11.65
C ARG A 324 -15.24 4.31 -10.52
N TYR A 325 -16.49 4.03 -10.88
CA TYR A 325 -17.57 3.94 -9.92
C TYR A 325 -18.57 2.83 -10.29
N ALA A 326 -19.33 2.36 -9.30
CA ALA A 326 -20.44 1.44 -9.48
C ALA A 326 -21.66 1.96 -8.72
N GLY A 327 -22.86 1.88 -9.29
CA GLY A 327 -24.05 2.45 -8.67
C GLY A 327 -25.36 1.81 -9.11
N VAL A 328 -26.31 1.71 -8.18
CA VAL A 328 -27.65 1.15 -8.41
C VAL A 328 -28.67 2.20 -8.83
N ARG A 329 -28.34 3.49 -8.68
CA ARG A 329 -29.16 4.64 -9.04
C ARG A 329 -28.26 5.83 -9.38
N LEU A 330 -28.87 6.96 -9.73
CA LEU A 330 -28.13 8.21 -9.94
C LEU A 330 -27.45 8.65 -8.63
N GLY A 331 -26.12 8.73 -8.65
CA GLY A 331 -25.30 9.36 -7.61
C GLY A 331 -24.93 10.79 -7.98
N LYS A 332 -24.63 11.62 -6.97
CA LYS A 332 -24.09 12.97 -7.18
C LYS A 332 -23.03 13.31 -6.15
N LEU A 333 -22.01 14.04 -6.60
CA LEU A 333 -20.97 14.59 -5.75
C LEU A 333 -20.52 15.96 -6.25
N ASP A 334 -20.01 16.79 -5.34
CA ASP A 334 -19.25 17.99 -5.66
C ASP A 334 -17.75 17.66 -5.54
N LEU A 335 -16.96 18.08 -6.52
CA LEU A 335 -15.50 18.12 -6.40
C LEU A 335 -15.09 19.51 -5.90
N VAL A 336 -14.31 19.54 -4.83
CA VAL A 336 -13.91 20.76 -4.14
C VAL A 336 -12.39 20.82 -4.06
N LEU A 337 -11.77 21.84 -4.64
CA LEU A 337 -10.33 22.10 -4.56
C LEU A 337 -10.09 23.25 -3.58
N ASP A 338 -9.34 23.01 -2.51
CA ASP A 338 -9.03 24.01 -1.47
C ASP A 338 -10.26 24.79 -0.97
N GLU A 339 -11.33 24.05 -0.63
CA GLU A 339 -12.62 24.58 -0.17
C GLU A 339 -13.45 25.34 -1.23
N ILE A 340 -12.98 25.40 -2.48
CA ILE A 340 -13.71 25.97 -3.61
C ILE A 340 -14.28 24.85 -4.46
N LYS A 341 -15.59 24.87 -4.71
CA LYS A 341 -16.19 23.93 -5.66
C LYS A 341 -15.67 24.17 -7.07
N VAL A 342 -15.17 23.11 -7.71
CA VAL A 342 -14.61 23.13 -9.07
C VAL A 342 -15.44 22.30 -10.06
N LEU A 343 -16.19 21.30 -9.61
CA LEU A 343 -17.01 20.45 -10.49
C LEU A 343 -18.29 19.95 -9.81
N ASP A 344 -19.39 19.87 -10.56
CA ASP A 344 -20.62 19.14 -10.21
C ASP A 344 -20.65 17.84 -11.01
N VAL A 345 -20.67 16.70 -10.31
CA VAL A 345 -20.57 15.37 -10.91
C VAL A 345 -21.89 14.64 -10.74
N SER A 346 -22.39 14.08 -11.84
CA SER A 346 -23.55 13.19 -11.86
C SER A 346 -23.11 11.82 -12.37
N LEU A 347 -23.41 10.78 -11.60
CA LEU A 347 -23.01 9.40 -11.84
C LEU A 347 -24.24 8.55 -12.20
N PRO A 348 -24.46 8.24 -13.50
CA PRO A 348 -25.55 7.35 -13.92
C PRO A 348 -25.52 5.98 -13.22
N ALA A 349 -26.67 5.31 -13.13
CA ALA A 349 -26.69 3.93 -12.64
C ALA A 349 -25.90 3.00 -13.58
N THR A 350 -25.06 2.14 -13.00
CA THR A 350 -24.25 1.16 -13.73
C THR A 350 -24.84 -0.26 -13.69
N GLY A 351 -25.84 -0.48 -12.83
CA GLY A 351 -26.61 -1.72 -12.75
C GLY A 351 -26.39 -2.54 -11.48
N GLY A 352 -25.49 -2.13 -10.59
CA GLY A 352 -25.16 -2.84 -9.37
C GLY A 352 -24.08 -2.14 -8.54
N TRP A 353 -23.97 -2.48 -7.26
CA TRP A 353 -22.94 -1.95 -6.33
C TRP A 353 -21.50 -2.34 -6.69
N GLN A 354 -21.37 -3.37 -7.53
CA GLN A 354 -20.09 -3.92 -7.99
C GLN A 354 -20.10 -4.07 -9.53
N SER A 355 -20.94 -3.29 -10.22
CA SER A 355 -20.98 -3.21 -11.68
C SER A 355 -20.33 -1.90 -12.11
N TRP A 356 -19.12 -1.97 -12.63
CA TRP A 356 -18.26 -0.80 -12.69
C TRP A 356 -18.29 -0.08 -14.05
N SER A 357 -18.29 1.25 -14.03
CA SER A 357 -18.21 2.13 -15.21
C SER A 357 -17.28 3.32 -14.97
N ASN A 358 -16.96 4.06 -16.03
CA ASN A 358 -16.11 5.25 -16.00
C ASN A 358 -16.93 6.47 -16.38
N SER A 359 -16.53 7.63 -15.88
CA SER A 359 -17.06 8.92 -16.32
C SER A 359 -15.99 9.97 -16.16
N GLU A 360 -15.87 10.80 -17.19
CA GLU A 360 -14.74 11.72 -17.36
C GLU A 360 -15.23 13.17 -17.45
N TRP A 361 -14.45 14.08 -16.87
CA TRP A 361 -14.66 15.52 -16.93
C TRP A 361 -13.35 16.27 -17.12
N GLU A 362 -13.43 17.47 -17.70
CA GLU A 362 -12.30 18.41 -17.69
C GLU A 362 -12.24 19.13 -16.34
N LEU A 363 -11.04 19.26 -15.80
CA LEU A 363 -10.77 19.88 -14.51
C LEU A 363 -9.57 20.84 -14.62
N GLU A 364 -9.80 22.13 -14.40
CA GLU A 364 -8.72 23.12 -14.32
C GLU A 364 -8.02 22.99 -12.96
N LEU A 365 -6.72 22.69 -12.99
CA LEU A 365 -5.89 22.60 -11.79
C LEU A 365 -4.72 23.60 -11.87
N PRO A 366 -4.57 24.48 -10.86
CA PRO A 366 -3.37 25.29 -10.70
C PRO A 366 -2.19 24.43 -10.24
N GLN A 367 -0.97 24.88 -10.54
CA GLN A 367 0.28 24.28 -10.10
C GLN A 367 0.44 24.43 -8.59
N GLY A 368 0.85 23.34 -7.94
CA GLY A 368 1.17 23.31 -6.52
C GLY A 368 0.53 22.16 -5.77
N GLU A 369 0.63 22.22 -4.46
CA GLU A 369 -0.01 21.29 -3.53
C GLU A 369 -1.45 21.72 -3.26
N HIS A 370 -2.40 20.79 -3.43
CA HIS A 370 -3.83 21.07 -3.28
C HIS A 370 -4.56 19.95 -2.53
N LYS A 371 -5.66 20.31 -1.88
CA LYS A 371 -6.61 19.35 -1.30
C LYS A 371 -7.80 19.18 -2.21
N LEU A 372 -7.93 18.00 -2.79
CA LEU A 372 -9.05 17.59 -3.62
C LEU A 372 -10.06 16.81 -2.77
N LYS A 373 -11.22 17.39 -2.51
CA LYS A 373 -12.29 16.79 -1.71
C LYS A 373 -13.43 16.33 -2.62
N ILE A 374 -13.77 15.06 -2.53
CA ILE A 374 -15.01 14.48 -3.07
C ILE A 374 -16.07 14.58 -1.98
N LYS A 375 -17.13 15.36 -2.20
CA LYS A 375 -18.24 15.52 -1.26
C LYS A 375 -19.51 14.91 -1.82
N VAL A 376 -20.06 13.92 -1.14
CA VAL A 376 -21.28 13.21 -1.57
C VAL A 376 -22.52 14.07 -1.35
N LEU A 377 -23.34 14.21 -2.38
CA LEU A 377 -24.62 14.95 -2.35
C LEU A 377 -25.83 14.04 -2.44
N ILE A 378 -25.74 13.00 -3.28
CA ILE A 378 -26.76 11.96 -3.43
C ILE A 378 -26.03 10.63 -3.45
N ASP A 379 -26.43 9.75 -2.54
CA ASP A 379 -25.92 8.39 -2.38
C ASP A 379 -26.21 7.46 -3.58
N GLY A 380 -25.87 6.17 -3.44
CA GLY A 380 -26.23 5.14 -4.41
C GLY A 380 -25.12 4.69 -5.34
N PHE A 381 -23.87 5.01 -4.99
CA PHE A 381 -22.66 4.59 -5.71
C PHE A 381 -21.52 4.22 -4.76
N ASN A 382 -20.57 3.46 -5.28
CA ASN A 382 -19.27 3.09 -4.72
C ASN A 382 -18.16 3.66 -5.62
N LEU A 383 -16.96 3.86 -5.07
CA LEU A 383 -15.79 4.39 -5.79
C LEU A 383 -14.63 3.41 -5.74
N ASN A 384 -14.01 3.09 -6.89
CA ASN A 384 -12.82 2.25 -6.95
C ASN A 384 -11.54 3.12 -7.03
N TRP A 385 -11.45 3.99 -8.04
CA TRP A 385 -10.28 4.85 -8.21
C TRP A 385 -10.62 6.15 -8.94
N ILE A 386 -9.71 7.11 -8.82
CA ILE A 386 -9.67 8.39 -9.51
C ILE A 386 -8.45 8.38 -10.43
N ASP A 387 -8.60 8.72 -11.71
CA ASP A 387 -7.47 8.98 -12.60
C ASP A 387 -7.47 10.45 -12.99
N ILE A 388 -6.36 11.12 -12.67
CA ILE A 388 -6.12 12.49 -13.11
C ILE A 388 -5.01 12.44 -14.13
N SER A 389 -5.34 12.70 -15.40
CA SER A 389 -4.41 12.62 -16.50
C SER A 389 -4.37 13.92 -17.30
N PHE A 390 -3.32 14.10 -18.11
CA PHE A 390 -3.38 15.16 -19.11
C PHE A 390 -4.47 14.81 -20.13
N PRO A 391 -5.18 15.81 -20.69
CA PRO A 391 -6.07 15.58 -21.80
C PRO A 391 -5.32 14.82 -22.87
N ALA A 392 -5.92 13.74 -23.35
CA ALA A 392 -5.36 12.94 -24.42
C ALA A 392 -4.94 13.90 -25.52
N THR A 393 -3.65 13.92 -25.84
CA THR A 393 -3.21 14.64 -27.02
C THR A 393 -3.93 13.92 -28.15
N PRO A 394 -4.78 14.59 -28.97
CA PRO A 394 -5.39 13.91 -30.09
C PRO A 394 -4.24 13.27 -30.84
N LEU A 395 -4.28 11.94 -30.96
CA LEU A 395 -3.38 11.26 -31.88
C LEU A 395 -3.65 11.93 -33.22
N VAL A 396 -2.76 12.83 -33.63
CA VAL A 396 -2.62 13.11 -35.03
C VAL A 396 -2.25 11.74 -35.56
N THR A 397 -3.22 11.06 -36.16
CA THR A 397 -2.94 10.01 -37.12
C THR A 397 -2.17 10.73 -38.23
N ILE A 398 -0.87 10.88 -38.02
CA ILE A 398 0.04 10.92 -39.13
C ILE A 398 -0.16 9.53 -39.69
N SER A 399 -1.00 9.40 -40.72
CA SER A 399 -0.79 8.33 -41.67
C SER A 399 0.68 8.48 -42.02
N SER A 400 1.54 7.60 -41.50
CA SER A 400 2.89 7.48 -42.01
C SER A 400 2.71 7.45 -43.53
N PRO A 401 3.20 8.44 -44.30
CA PRO A 401 3.13 8.33 -45.73
C PRO A 401 3.81 7.01 -46.05
N GLN A 402 3.05 6.07 -46.60
CA GLN A 402 3.60 4.77 -46.96
C GLN A 402 4.79 5.06 -47.86
N LEU A 403 5.95 4.51 -47.48
CA LEU A 403 7.19 4.81 -48.15
C LEU A 403 7.05 4.30 -49.59
N MET A 404 7.05 5.19 -50.57
CA MET A 404 6.89 4.79 -51.97
C MET A 404 8.26 4.35 -52.47
N PHE A 405 8.45 3.05 -52.67
CA PHE A 405 9.68 2.50 -53.25
C PHE A 405 9.38 1.51 -54.37
N TYR A 406 10.24 1.51 -55.37
CA TYR A 406 10.06 0.70 -56.57
C TYR A 406 11.39 0.36 -57.27
N PRO A 407 11.44 -0.75 -58.01
CA PRO A 407 10.42 -1.80 -58.04
C PRO A 407 10.42 -2.63 -56.74
N ASN A 408 9.26 -3.19 -56.38
CA ASN A 408 9.12 -4.22 -55.34
C ASN A 408 8.36 -5.42 -55.95
N PRO A 409 9.02 -6.56 -56.25
CA PRO A 409 10.40 -6.90 -55.88
C PRO A 409 11.48 -6.10 -56.62
N ALA A 410 12.54 -5.72 -55.91
CA ALA A 410 13.75 -5.10 -56.44
C ALA A 410 14.71 -6.15 -57.00
N ASN A 411 15.47 -5.81 -58.05
CA ASN A 411 16.46 -6.73 -58.64
C ASN A 411 17.88 -6.13 -58.60
N ARG A 412 18.05 -4.83 -58.85
CA ARG A 412 19.39 -4.20 -58.86
C ARG A 412 19.44 -2.88 -58.12
N LEU A 413 18.41 -2.07 -58.33
CA LEU A 413 18.23 -0.78 -57.68
C LEU A 413 16.88 -0.79 -56.97
N LEU A 414 16.86 -0.21 -55.79
CA LEU A 414 15.65 0.20 -55.07
C LEU A 414 15.59 1.73 -55.12
N ASN A 415 14.60 2.27 -55.81
CA ASN A 415 14.34 3.71 -55.77
C ASN A 415 13.34 3.99 -54.67
N ILE A 416 13.56 5.06 -53.92
CA ILE A 416 12.74 5.46 -52.79
C ILE A 416 12.34 6.91 -53.02
N GLU A 417 11.05 7.21 -53.02
CA GLU A 417 10.52 8.57 -53.03
C GLU A 417 10.48 9.10 -51.59
N VAL A 418 11.02 10.29 -51.39
CA VAL A 418 11.11 10.95 -50.10
C VAL A 418 10.42 12.31 -50.17
N GLY A 419 9.76 12.74 -49.08
CA GLY A 419 8.93 13.95 -49.10
C GLY A 419 9.68 15.29 -49.20
N CYS A 420 11.00 15.30 -49.00
CA CYS A 420 11.83 16.50 -49.03
C CYS A 420 13.25 16.20 -49.54
N SER A 421 13.96 17.24 -49.98
CA SER A 421 15.37 17.13 -50.35
C SER A 421 16.22 17.27 -49.09
N ASP A 422 16.73 16.16 -48.58
CA ASP A 422 17.57 16.06 -47.38
C ASP A 422 18.63 14.94 -47.53
N ASP A 423 19.54 14.87 -46.57
CA ASP A 423 20.40 13.71 -46.31
C ASP A 423 19.65 12.70 -45.43
N TYR A 424 19.64 11.44 -45.85
CA TYR A 424 18.98 10.35 -45.16
C TYR A 424 19.99 9.27 -44.79
N LEU A 425 19.99 8.83 -43.53
CA LEU A 425 20.60 7.57 -43.14
C LEU A 425 19.69 6.43 -43.60
N VAL A 426 20.16 5.68 -44.60
CA VAL A 426 19.46 4.53 -45.16
C VAL A 426 20.00 3.27 -44.54
N THR A 427 19.16 2.51 -43.85
CA THR A 427 19.52 1.20 -43.29
C THR A 427 18.61 0.11 -43.89
N ILE A 428 19.21 -0.96 -44.41
CA ILE A 428 18.50 -2.15 -44.90
C ILE A 428 18.97 -3.35 -44.09
N PHE A 429 18.03 -4.14 -43.56
CA PHE A 429 18.31 -5.35 -42.81
C PHE A 429 17.42 -6.50 -43.24
N ASN A 430 17.92 -7.74 -43.08
CA ASN A 430 17.18 -8.96 -43.41
C ASN A 430 16.24 -9.38 -42.27
N ILE A 431 15.48 -10.46 -42.46
CA ILE A 431 14.55 -11.01 -41.46
C ILE A 431 15.19 -11.44 -40.13
N ASN A 432 16.50 -11.64 -40.10
CA ASN A 432 17.26 -11.98 -38.90
C ASN A 432 17.85 -10.73 -38.22
N ASN A 433 17.38 -9.54 -38.60
CA ASN A 433 17.85 -8.25 -38.11
C ASN A 433 19.34 -7.96 -38.41
N GLN A 434 19.90 -8.60 -39.44
CA GLN A 434 21.28 -8.34 -39.86
C GLN A 434 21.32 -7.22 -40.91
N VAL A 435 22.06 -6.15 -40.60
CA VAL A 435 22.26 -5.01 -41.49
C VAL A 435 23.02 -5.44 -42.75
N GLN A 436 22.39 -5.25 -43.91
CA GLN A 436 22.99 -5.48 -45.24
C GLN A 436 23.51 -4.20 -45.87
N TYR A 437 22.93 -3.05 -45.50
CA TYR A 437 23.32 -1.74 -46.01
C TYR A 437 23.07 -0.68 -44.96
N GLN A 438 24.02 0.22 -44.76
CA GLN A 438 23.85 1.38 -43.90
C GLN A 438 24.74 2.52 -44.35
N GLN A 439 24.17 3.55 -44.98
CA GLN A 439 24.92 4.73 -45.46
C GLN A 439 24.02 5.97 -45.50
N TYR A 440 24.64 7.14 -45.35
CA TYR A 440 23.99 8.41 -45.66
C TYR A 440 23.87 8.59 -47.18
N GLN A 441 22.70 9.01 -47.63
CA GLN A 441 22.40 9.29 -49.04
C GLN A 441 21.71 10.64 -49.16
N HIS A 442 22.21 11.47 -50.06
CA HIS A 442 21.59 12.72 -50.42
C HIS A 442 20.49 12.47 -51.44
N SER A 443 19.28 12.93 -51.16
CA SER A 443 18.17 12.82 -52.11
C SER A 443 18.32 13.81 -53.28
N VAL A 444 18.07 13.33 -54.50
CA VAL A 444 18.07 14.15 -55.72
C VAL A 444 16.69 14.10 -56.32
N ASN A 445 16.06 15.26 -56.54
CA ASN A 445 14.66 15.37 -56.96
C ASN A 445 13.70 14.54 -56.09
N GLN A 446 13.87 14.63 -54.76
CA GLN A 446 13.01 13.92 -53.80
C GLN A 446 13.06 12.38 -53.96
N SER A 447 14.19 11.84 -54.46
CA SER A 447 14.38 10.41 -54.59
C SER A 447 15.79 9.96 -54.18
N LEU A 448 15.86 8.75 -53.61
CA LEU A 448 17.08 8.00 -53.32
C LEU A 448 17.13 6.75 -54.21
N SER A 449 18.32 6.34 -54.63
CA SER A 449 18.50 5.10 -55.39
C SER A 449 19.60 4.26 -54.76
N ILE A 450 19.22 3.07 -54.27
CA ILE A 450 20.11 2.19 -53.50
C ILE A 450 20.40 0.95 -54.32
N SER A 451 21.69 0.61 -54.46
CA SER A 451 22.08 -0.68 -55.06
C SER A 451 21.75 -1.81 -54.10
N VAL A 452 20.98 -2.77 -54.59
CA VAL A 452 20.64 -4.01 -53.89
C VAL A 452 21.14 -5.23 -54.65
N ALA A 453 21.99 -5.04 -55.65
CA ALA A 453 22.47 -6.09 -56.56
C ALA A 453 23.27 -7.20 -55.87
N ASP A 454 23.90 -6.90 -54.74
CA ASP A 454 24.75 -7.82 -53.98
C ASP A 454 24.01 -8.48 -52.79
N MET A 455 22.72 -8.16 -52.60
CA MET A 455 21.90 -8.70 -51.51
C MET A 455 21.14 -9.94 -52.00
N PRO A 456 21.17 -11.09 -51.30
CA PRO A 456 20.44 -12.29 -51.73
C PRO A 456 18.93 -12.09 -51.89
N ASP A 457 18.27 -12.92 -52.72
CA ASP A 457 16.80 -12.96 -52.81
C ASP A 457 16.16 -13.15 -51.42
N GLY A 458 15.14 -12.35 -51.09
CA GLY A 458 14.49 -12.43 -49.79
C GLY A 458 13.62 -11.23 -49.42
N LEU A 459 13.06 -11.27 -48.21
CA LEU A 459 12.35 -10.15 -47.58
C LEU A 459 13.33 -9.29 -46.78
N TYR A 460 13.25 -7.99 -46.99
CA TYR A 460 14.08 -6.98 -46.34
C TYR A 460 13.22 -5.88 -45.73
N PHE A 461 13.79 -5.22 -44.75
CA PHE A 461 13.22 -4.05 -44.11
C PHE A 461 14.11 -2.85 -44.39
N LEU A 462 13.48 -1.76 -44.82
CA LEU A 462 14.09 -0.46 -45.06
C LEU A 462 13.76 0.44 -43.88
N HIS A 463 14.76 1.14 -43.37
CA HIS A 463 14.64 2.18 -42.36
C HIS A 463 15.35 3.45 -42.86
N LEU A 464 14.65 4.58 -42.78
CA LEU A 464 15.14 5.90 -43.19
C LEU A 464 15.06 6.86 -42.02
N GLU A 465 16.16 7.55 -41.75
CA GLU A 465 16.25 8.62 -40.76
C GLU A 465 16.80 9.88 -41.44
N SER A 466 16.02 10.97 -41.44
CA SER A 466 16.46 12.29 -41.94
C SER A 466 17.28 13.04 -40.89
N THR A 467 18.06 14.04 -41.30
CA THR A 467 18.77 14.92 -40.35
C THR A 467 17.83 15.70 -39.41
N ALA A 468 16.57 15.88 -39.80
CA ALA A 468 15.51 16.50 -38.98
C ALA A 468 14.85 15.55 -37.96
N GLY A 469 15.30 14.30 -37.84
CA GLY A 469 14.77 13.30 -36.90
C GLY A 469 13.47 12.60 -37.35
N ILE A 470 13.03 12.80 -38.60
CA ILE A 470 11.92 12.06 -39.19
C ILE A 470 12.38 10.64 -39.49
N VAL A 471 11.64 9.66 -38.98
CA VAL A 471 11.90 8.23 -39.15
C VAL A 471 10.77 7.58 -39.94
N SER A 472 11.10 6.78 -40.95
CA SER A 472 10.13 5.96 -41.69
C SER A 472 10.67 4.55 -41.95
N SER A 473 9.78 3.56 -42.05
CA SER A 473 10.16 2.16 -42.24
C SER A 473 9.13 1.40 -43.04
N ASP A 474 9.59 0.51 -43.93
CA ASP A 474 8.72 -0.36 -44.71
C ASP A 474 9.47 -1.64 -45.15
N LYS A 475 8.75 -2.63 -45.69
CA LYS A 475 9.30 -3.91 -46.13
C LYS A 475 9.26 -4.07 -47.65
N PHE A 476 10.30 -4.65 -48.22
CA PHE A 476 10.38 -4.90 -49.66
C PHE A 476 11.02 -6.28 -49.95
N LEU A 477 10.77 -6.79 -51.15
CA LEU A 477 11.34 -8.05 -51.62
C LEU A 477 12.50 -7.76 -52.57
N ILE A 478 13.55 -8.58 -52.51
CA ILE A 478 14.59 -8.66 -53.54
C ILE A 478 14.43 -9.97 -54.29
N ARG A 479 14.51 -9.91 -55.62
CA ARG A 479 14.46 -11.07 -56.53
C ARG A 479 15.29 -10.79 -57.80
N HIS A 480 16.38 -11.53 -57.97
CA HIS A 480 17.30 -11.41 -59.11
C HIS A 480 16.85 -12.15 -60.37
#